data_AF-A0A966FQF3-F1
#
_entry.id   AF-A0A966FQF3-F1
#
_cell.length_a   1.000
_cell.length_b   1.000
_cell.length_c   1.000
_cell.angle_alpha   90.00
_cell.angle_beta   90.00
_cell.angle_gamma   90.00
#
_symmetry.space_group_name_H-M   'P 1'
#
loop_
_entity.id
_entity.type
_entity.pdbx_description
1 polymer ?
#
loop_
_entity_poly.entity_id
_entity_poly.type
_entity_poly.pdbx_seq_one_letter_code
_entity_poly.pdbx_strand_id
1 'polypeptide(L)'
;MSAWLSRNKKTPVIGVDLGSGFIKMAQFKEEQNSLKLVNFGVLSVPEGAIVEGRIEKTKETVEILKELISFHSFIGNRIVANVSGQLVVVKEIIMDVLPENELDEAVKWEIEKFLPFPVDKAAFDYQILNELIEEGRVNKLNI
;
A
#
# COMPACT_ATOMS: atom_id res chain seq x y z
N MET A 1 12.58 9.33 -2.42
CA MET A 1 11.30 9.40 -3.16
C MET A 1 10.99 8.04 -3.76
N SER A 2 9.98 7.33 -3.23
CA SER A 2 9.74 5.91 -3.53
C SER A 2 9.36 5.67 -5.00
N ALA A 3 10.12 4.79 -5.66
CA ALA A 3 10.13 4.55 -7.11
C ALA A 3 8.82 3.98 -7.71
N TRP A 4 7.74 3.88 -6.93
CA TRP A 4 6.44 3.39 -7.40
C TRP A 4 5.57 4.47 -8.04
N LEU A 5 5.77 5.75 -7.67
CA LEU A 5 5.07 6.91 -8.24
C LEU A 5 5.68 7.40 -9.56
N SER A 6 6.97 7.13 -9.80
CA SER A 6 7.66 7.48 -11.04
C SER A 6 7.72 6.28 -11.99
N ARG A 7 6.60 5.94 -12.65
CA ARG A 7 6.61 4.91 -13.70
C ARG A 7 5.47 5.08 -14.69
N ASN A 8 5.82 5.63 -15.85
CA ASN A 8 5.10 5.64 -17.13
C ASN A 8 3.57 5.74 -17.01
N LYS A 9 3.04 6.97 -17.06
CA LYS A 9 1.59 7.32 -17.01
C LYS A 9 0.69 6.60 -18.04
N LYS A 10 1.25 5.81 -18.96
CA LYS A 10 0.53 5.17 -20.06
C LYS A 10 0.01 3.76 -19.77
N THR A 11 0.47 3.09 -18.71
CA THR A 11 0.00 1.72 -18.44
C THR A 11 -1.28 1.76 -17.61
N PRO A 12 -2.42 1.25 -18.10
CA PRO A 12 -3.64 1.17 -17.32
C PRO A 12 -3.41 0.39 -16.03
N VAL A 13 -3.89 0.93 -14.90
CA VAL A 13 -3.77 0.31 -13.58
C VAL A 13 -5.12 -0.29 -13.20
N ILE A 14 -5.10 -1.49 -12.62
CA ILE A 14 -6.27 -2.14 -12.04
C ILE A 14 -6.11 -2.10 -10.52
N GLY A 15 -7.06 -1.44 -9.85
CA GLY A 15 -7.18 -1.46 -8.39
C GLY A 15 -7.88 -2.73 -7.94
N VAL A 16 -7.33 -3.38 -6.92
CA VAL A 16 -7.88 -4.60 -6.32
C VAL A 16 -8.05 -4.38 -4.82
N ASP A 17 -9.28 -4.51 -4.33
CA ASP A 17 -9.57 -4.52 -2.90
C ASP A 17 -9.81 -5.95 -2.43
N LEU A 18 -8.96 -6.44 -1.53
CA LEU A 18 -8.99 -7.81 -0.99
C LEU A 18 -9.74 -7.85 0.35
N GLY A 19 -11.06 -7.73 0.29
CA GLY A 19 -11.92 -7.79 1.46
C GLY A 19 -12.30 -9.23 1.85
N SER A 20 -12.52 -9.47 3.15
CA SER A 20 -12.92 -10.80 3.66
C SER A 20 -14.32 -11.24 3.25
N GLY A 21 -15.22 -10.29 2.94
CA GLY A 21 -16.54 -10.61 2.38
C GLY A 21 -16.59 -10.54 0.85
N PHE A 22 -15.82 -9.63 0.24
CA PHE A 22 -15.84 -9.40 -1.20
C PHE A 22 -14.49 -8.93 -1.73
N ILE A 23 -14.06 -9.52 -2.86
CA ILE A 23 -12.97 -9.00 -3.67
C ILE A 23 -13.57 -8.10 -4.73
N LYS A 24 -12.99 -6.90 -4.87
CA LYS A 24 -13.43 -5.88 -5.85
C LYS A 24 -12.29 -5.54 -6.76
N MET A 25 -12.56 -5.39 -8.05
CA MET A 25 -11.60 -4.93 -9.05
C MET A 25 -12.17 -3.73 -9.78
N ALA A 26 -11.38 -2.67 -9.93
CA ALA A 26 -11.78 -1.46 -10.61
C ALA A 26 -10.65 -0.97 -11.53
N GLN A 27 -11.00 -0.51 -12.71
CA GLN A 27 -10.05 0.10 -13.64
C GLN A 27 -10.58 1.45 -14.09
N PHE A 28 -9.71 2.46 -14.00
CA PHE A 28 -10.02 3.82 -14.38
C PHE A 28 -9.18 4.25 -15.58
N LYS A 29 -9.75 5.15 -16.38
CA LYS A 29 -9.05 5.89 -17.42
C LYS A 29 -9.07 7.37 -17.06
N GLU A 30 -7.92 8.01 -17.19
CA GLU A 30 -7.82 9.46 -17.08
C GLU A 30 -8.42 10.11 -18.35
N GLU A 31 -9.44 10.95 -18.17
CA GLU A 31 -10.05 11.76 -19.23
C GLU A 31 -9.97 13.24 -18.82
N GLN A 32 -9.08 13.98 -19.48
CA GLN A 32 -8.76 15.38 -19.17
C GLN A 32 -8.40 15.57 -17.69
N ASN A 33 -9.32 16.09 -16.87
CA ASN A 33 -9.17 16.31 -15.43
C ASN A 33 -10.11 15.43 -14.60
N SER A 34 -10.52 14.28 -15.14
CA SER A 34 -11.46 13.36 -14.48
C SER A 34 -10.99 11.92 -14.58
N LEU A 35 -11.46 11.09 -13.65
CA LEU A 35 -11.30 9.64 -13.71
C LEU A 35 -12.62 9.02 -14.14
N LYS A 36 -12.57 8.25 -15.23
CA LYS A 36 -13.71 7.47 -15.71
C LYS A 36 -13.51 6.01 -15.37
N LEU A 37 -14.47 5.42 -14.68
CA LEU A 37 -14.51 3.97 -14.45
C LEU A 37 -14.78 3.28 -15.78
N VAL A 38 -13.88 2.40 -16.21
CA VAL A 38 -13.99 1.66 -17.47
C VAL A 38 -14.28 0.18 -17.29
N ASN A 39 -13.85 -0.41 -16.17
CA ASN A 39 -14.20 -1.78 -15.79
C ASN A 39 -14.38 -1.86 -14.26
N PHE A 40 -15.35 -2.65 -13.82
CA PHE A 40 -15.60 -2.93 -12.42
C PHE A 40 -16.17 -4.32 -12.26
N GLY A 41 -15.70 -5.06 -11.25
CA GLY A 41 -16.22 -6.37 -10.89
C GLY A 41 -16.13 -6.61 -9.39
N VAL A 42 -17.07 -7.39 -8.87
CA VAL A 42 -17.11 -7.79 -7.46
C VAL A 42 -17.57 -9.23 -7.35
N LEU A 43 -16.91 -10.00 -6.50
CA LEU A 43 -17.30 -11.37 -6.15
C LEU A 43 -17.21 -11.59 -4.65
N SER A 44 -18.13 -12.40 -4.12
CA SER A 44 -18.14 -12.81 -2.72
C SER A 44 -16.96 -13.73 -2.41
N VAL A 45 -16.41 -13.58 -1.22
CA VAL A 45 -15.32 -14.40 -0.70
C VAL A 45 -15.90 -15.46 0.22
N PRO A 46 -15.59 -16.76 0.00
CA PRO A 46 -16.01 -17.82 0.89
C PRO A 46 -15.50 -17.62 2.32
N GLU A 47 -16.28 -18.07 3.29
CA GLU A 47 -15.90 -17.99 4.70
C GLU A 47 -14.55 -18.69 4.94
N GLY A 48 -13.70 -18.01 5.72
CA GLY A 48 -12.37 -18.48 6.06
C GLY A 48 -11.34 -18.38 4.93
N ALA A 49 -11.67 -17.87 3.74
CA ALA A 49 -10.68 -17.66 2.68
C ALA A 49 -9.75 -16.48 2.99
N ILE A 50 -10.31 -15.40 3.56
CA ILE A 50 -9.57 -14.25 4.08
C ILE A 50 -10.04 -13.99 5.51
N VAL A 51 -9.12 -14.07 6.48
CA VAL A 51 -9.39 -13.94 7.91
C VAL A 51 -8.43 -12.90 8.50
N GLU A 52 -8.96 -11.93 9.22
CA GLU A 52 -8.15 -10.86 9.86
C GLU A 52 -7.14 -10.18 8.90
N GLY A 53 -7.56 -9.97 7.65
CA GLY A 53 -6.73 -9.37 6.61
C GLY A 53 -5.67 -10.29 5.99
N ARG A 54 -5.61 -11.55 6.40
CA ARG A 54 -4.70 -12.57 5.87
C ARG A 54 -5.43 -13.49 4.90
N ILE A 55 -4.76 -13.87 3.82
CA ILE A 55 -5.26 -14.85 2.87
C ILE A 55 -4.91 -16.23 3.42
N GLU A 56 -5.92 -16.93 3.94
CA GLU A 56 -5.78 -18.27 4.52
C GLU A 56 -5.98 -19.36 3.45
N LYS A 57 -6.83 -19.11 2.45
CA LYS A 57 -7.12 -20.06 1.36
C LYS A 57 -6.75 -19.47 0.01
N THR A 58 -5.45 -19.46 -0.28
CA THR A 58 -4.88 -18.89 -1.51
C THR A 58 -5.52 -19.39 -2.80
N LYS A 59 -5.87 -20.69 -2.88
CA LYS A 59 -6.49 -21.26 -4.08
C LYS A 59 -7.85 -20.64 -4.38
N GLU A 60 -8.71 -20.52 -3.37
CA GLU A 60 -10.05 -19.92 -3.50
C GLU A 60 -9.94 -18.44 -3.90
N THR A 61 -9.03 -17.68 -3.26
CA THR A 61 -8.77 -16.29 -3.62
C THR A 61 -8.28 -16.14 -5.07
N VAL A 62 -7.40 -17.03 -5.53
CA VAL A 62 -6.91 -17.03 -6.92
C VAL A 62 -8.03 -17.33 -7.92
N GLU A 63 -8.92 -18.27 -7.60
CA GLU A 63 -10.06 -18.60 -8.45
C GLU A 63 -10.99 -17.40 -8.61
N ILE A 64 -11.32 -16.70 -7.52
CA ILE A 64 -12.14 -15.48 -7.55
C ILE A 64 -11.49 -14.39 -8.41
N LEU A 65 -10.18 -14.16 -8.27
CA LEU A 65 -9.46 -13.17 -9.07
C LEU A 65 -9.46 -13.54 -10.56
N LYS A 66 -9.24 -14.82 -10.89
CA LYS A 66 -9.33 -15.31 -12.28
C LYS A 66 -10.72 -15.11 -12.85
N GLU A 67 -11.74 -15.40 -12.06
CA GLU A 67 -13.13 -15.24 -12.44
C GLU A 67 -13.45 -13.76 -12.75
N LEU A 68 -13.06 -12.84 -11.87
CA LEU A 68 -13.18 -11.39 -12.08
C LEU A 68 -12.46 -10.91 -13.34
N ILE A 69 -11.25 -11.41 -13.60
CA ILE A 69 -10.49 -11.09 -14.81
C ILE A 69 -11.15 -11.68 -16.07
N SER A 70 -11.77 -12.86 -15.98
CA SER A 70 -12.37 -13.53 -17.14
C SER A 70 -13.70 -12.92 -17.58
N PHE A 71 -14.51 -12.44 -16.63
CA PHE A 71 -15.82 -11.86 -16.92
C PHE A 71 -15.77 -10.39 -17.33
N HIS A 72 -14.66 -9.71 -17.11
CA HIS A 72 -14.52 -8.29 -17.36
C HIS A 72 -13.33 -8.02 -18.28
N SER A 73 -13.47 -7.05 -19.17
CA SER A 73 -12.44 -6.67 -20.14
C SER A 73 -11.34 -5.80 -19.51
N PHE A 74 -10.77 -6.19 -18.37
CA PHE A 74 -9.65 -5.50 -17.74
C PHE A 74 -8.44 -5.50 -18.69
N ILE A 75 -7.84 -4.32 -18.91
CA ILE A 75 -6.73 -4.16 -19.85
C ILE A 75 -5.41 -3.99 -19.10
N GLY A 76 -4.37 -4.74 -19.49
CA GLY A 76 -3.05 -4.65 -18.89
C GLY A 76 -2.87 -5.55 -17.66
N ASN A 77 -1.70 -5.49 -17.05
CA ASN A 77 -1.28 -6.40 -15.98
C ASN A 77 -0.72 -5.68 -14.75
N ARG A 78 -0.85 -4.35 -14.68
CA ARG A 78 -0.41 -3.55 -13.52
C ARG A 78 -1.53 -3.52 -12.48
N ILE A 79 -1.29 -4.20 -11.36
CA ILE A 79 -2.20 -4.26 -10.21
C ILE A 79 -1.72 -3.32 -9.12
N VAL A 80 -2.66 -2.61 -8.49
CA VAL A 80 -2.48 -1.95 -7.20
C VAL A 80 -3.47 -2.58 -6.24
N ALA A 81 -2.99 -3.06 -5.10
CA ALA A 81 -3.82 -3.71 -4.09
C ALA A 81 -3.62 -3.06 -2.72
N ASN A 82 -4.57 -3.26 -1.82
CA ASN A 82 -4.47 -2.84 -0.43
C ASN A 82 -3.88 -3.94 0.47
N VAL A 83 -3.32 -3.50 1.59
CA VAL A 83 -3.09 -4.34 2.77
C VAL A 83 -4.19 -4.01 3.78
N SER A 84 -4.68 -5.01 4.52
CA SER A 84 -5.65 -4.78 5.57
C SER A 84 -5.08 -3.82 6.63
N GLY A 85 -5.85 -2.80 7.01
CA GLY A 85 -5.46 -1.88 8.08
C GLY A 85 -5.22 -2.56 9.42
N GLN A 86 -5.78 -3.75 9.65
CA GLN A 86 -5.51 -4.56 10.86
C GLN A 86 -4.06 -5.06 10.93
N LEU A 87 -3.36 -5.10 9.79
CA LEU A 87 -1.97 -5.55 9.68
C LEU A 87 -0.97 -4.38 9.56
N VAL A 88 -1.46 -3.14 9.62
CA VAL A 88 -0.65 -1.94 9.37
C VAL A 88 -0.60 -1.08 10.63
N VAL A 89 0.61 -0.63 10.99
CA VAL A 89 0.83 0.38 12.02
C VAL A 89 1.28 1.66 11.32
N VAL A 90 0.60 2.77 11.58
CA VAL A 90 0.96 4.11 11.07
C VAL A 90 1.32 4.98 12.25
N LYS A 91 2.49 5.63 12.20
CA LYS A 91 2.97 6.46 13.30
C LYS A 91 3.84 7.59 12.78
N GLU A 92 3.60 8.79 13.31
CA GLU A 92 4.48 9.94 13.11
C GLU A 92 5.67 9.87 14.07
N ILE A 93 6.86 10.15 13.54
CA ILE A 93 8.14 10.12 14.24
C ILE A 93 8.84 11.47 14.03
N ILE A 94 9.29 12.06 15.14
CA ILE A 94 10.13 13.26 15.11
C ILE A 94 11.56 12.83 15.41
N MET A 95 12.49 13.14 14.50
CA MET A 95 13.91 12.83 14.65
C MET A 95 14.79 13.96 14.13
N ASP A 96 16.08 13.94 14.46
CA ASP A 96 17.02 14.96 13.96
C ASP A 96 17.20 14.83 12.43
N VAL A 97 17.52 15.95 11.76
CA VAL A 97 17.89 15.92 10.34
C VAL A 97 19.19 15.13 10.16
N LEU A 98 19.13 14.10 9.33
CA LEU A 98 20.25 13.24 8.99
C LEU A 98 20.52 13.27 7.47
N PRO A 99 21.75 12.95 7.04
CA PRO A 99 22.02 12.66 5.63
C PRO A 99 21.09 11.58 5.08
N GLU A 100 20.70 11.67 3.81
CA GLU A 100 19.77 10.72 3.17
C GLU A 100 20.24 9.27 3.27
N ASN A 101 21.56 9.03 3.25
CA ASN A 101 22.16 7.70 3.39
C ASN A 101 22.11 7.12 4.81
N GLU A 102 21.78 7.93 5.82
CA GLU A 102 21.68 7.51 7.23
C GLU A 102 20.22 7.43 7.70
N LEU A 103 19.30 8.05 6.97
CA LEU A 103 17.90 8.18 7.37
C LEU A 103 17.20 6.82 7.48
N ASP A 104 17.44 5.91 6.53
CA ASP A 104 16.84 4.58 6.52
C ASP A 104 17.20 3.77 7.77
N GLU A 105 18.46 3.81 8.20
CA GLU A 105 18.93 3.10 9.40
C GLU A 105 18.35 3.73 10.67
N ALA A 106 18.30 5.06 10.72
CA ALA A 106 17.77 5.78 11.87
C ALA A 106 16.25 5.56 12.02
N VAL A 107 15.48 5.62 10.92
CA VAL A 107 14.05 5.30 10.94
C VAL A 107 13.83 3.86 11.37
N LYS A 108 14.61 2.91 10.84
CA LYS A 108 14.56 1.50 11.22
C LYS A 108 14.77 1.30 12.73
N TRP A 109 15.76 1.98 13.31
CA TRP A 109 16.03 1.92 14.75
C TRP A 109 14.89 2.51 15.58
N GLU A 110 14.26 3.57 15.11
CA GLU A 110 13.15 4.20 15.81
C GLU A 110 11.88 3.32 15.78
N ILE A 111 11.55 2.71 14.63
CA ILE A 111 10.39 1.82 14.51
C ILE A 111 10.54 0.51 15.30
N GLU A 112 11.76 0.00 15.46
CA GLU A 112 12.03 -1.24 16.22
C GLU A 112 11.54 -1.14 17.67
N LYS A 113 11.54 0.06 18.25
CA LYS A 113 11.04 0.33 19.61
C LYS A 113 9.53 0.13 19.75
N PHE A 114 8.78 0.15 18.64
CA PHE A 114 7.32 0.09 18.65
C PHE A 114 6.77 -1.24 18.16
N LEU A 115 7.58 -2.07 17.51
CA LEU A 115 7.15 -3.35 16.98
C LEU A 115 7.25 -4.46 18.03
N PRO A 116 6.22 -5.31 18.19
CA PRO A 116 6.27 -6.46 19.10
C PRO A 116 7.09 -7.64 18.52
N PHE A 117 7.82 -7.42 17.43
CA PHE A 117 8.63 -8.41 16.73
C PHE A 117 9.78 -7.71 15.99
N PRO A 118 10.81 -8.46 15.54
CA PRO A 118 11.97 -7.87 14.86
C PRO A 118 11.55 -7.08 13.61
N VAL A 119 12.10 -5.88 13.47
CA VAL A 119 11.83 -5.00 12.32
C VAL A 119 12.19 -5.65 10.97
N ASP A 120 13.17 -6.56 10.95
CA ASP A 120 13.54 -7.35 9.75
C ASP A 120 12.42 -8.30 9.26
N LYS A 121 11.40 -8.55 10.08
CA LYS A 121 10.20 -9.32 9.71
C LYS A 121 9.04 -8.42 9.28
N ALA A 122 9.22 -7.10 9.30
CA ALA A 122 8.24 -6.12 8.86
C ALA A 122 8.58 -5.61 7.46
N ALA A 123 7.55 -5.32 6.66
CA ALA A 123 7.68 -4.34 5.60
C ALA A 123 7.41 -2.96 6.20
N PHE A 124 8.26 -1.98 5.93
CA PHE A 124 8.05 -0.59 6.35
C PHE A 124 8.37 0.35 5.19
N ASP A 125 7.74 1.52 5.22
CA ASP A 125 8.00 2.66 4.34
C ASP A 125 7.70 3.92 5.15
N TYR A 126 8.25 5.05 4.73
CA TYR A 126 8.07 6.31 5.43
C TYR A 126 8.04 7.48 4.45
N GLN A 127 7.50 8.61 4.91
CA GLN A 127 7.44 9.82 4.11
C GLN A 127 7.75 11.03 4.98
N ILE A 128 8.77 11.80 4.61
CA ILE A 128 9.04 13.09 5.26
C ILE A 128 7.84 14.01 5.02
N LEU A 129 7.19 14.43 6.09
CA LEU A 129 6.02 15.30 6.09
C LEU A 129 6.44 16.77 6.06
N ASN A 130 7.38 17.15 6.94
CA ASN A 130 7.96 18.49 6.99
C ASN A 130 9.28 18.51 7.80
N GLU A 131 9.98 19.64 7.70
CA GLU A 131 11.09 19.99 8.60
C GLU A 131 10.60 20.94 9.69
N LEU A 132 10.93 20.64 10.94
CA LEU A 132 10.66 21.46 12.10
C LEU A 132 11.92 22.25 12.47
N ILE A 133 11.84 23.58 12.40
CA ILE A 133 12.93 24.49 12.76
C ILE A 133 12.68 25.01 14.18
N GLU A 134 13.53 24.62 15.13
CA GLU A 134 13.52 25.15 16.49
C GLU A 134 14.67 26.16 16.66
N GLU A 135 14.38 27.41 17.02
CA GLU A 135 15.41 28.45 17.21
C GLU A 135 16.46 28.04 18.26
N GLY A 136 17.73 28.03 17.86
CA GLY A 136 18.86 27.66 18.72
C GLY A 136 19.07 26.15 18.90
N ARG A 137 18.40 25.29 18.12
CA ARG A 137 18.54 23.83 18.16
C ARG A 137 18.75 23.23 16.77
N VAL A 138 19.04 21.93 16.75
CA VAL A 138 19.16 21.13 15.52
C VAL A 138 17.78 21.00 14.87
N ASN A 139 17.71 21.15 13.55
CA ASN A 139 16.49 20.93 12.77
C ASN A 139 16.02 19.47 12.94
N LYS A 140 14.70 19.27 12.93
CA LYS A 140 14.09 17.95 13.03
C LYS A 140 13.27 17.63 11.79
N LEU A 141 13.15 16.35 11.48
CA LEU A 141 12.23 15.80 10.49
C LEU A 141 10.99 15.26 11.21
N ASN A 142 9.81 15.60 10.69
CA ASN A 142 8.59 14.86 10.97
C ASN A 142 8.36 13.87 9.82
N ILE A 143 8.25 12.59 10.17
CA ILE A 143 8.18 11.46 9.24
C ILE A 143 6.98 10.59 9.59
#